data_AF-A0A430HC48-F1
#
_entry.id   AF-A0A430HC48-F1
#
_cell.length_a   1.000
_cell.length_b   1.000
_cell.length_c   1.000
_cell.angle_alpha   90.00
_cell.angle_beta   90.00
_cell.angle_gamma   90.00
#
_symmetry.space_group_name_H-M   'P 1'
#
loop_
_entity.id
_entity.type
_entity.pdbx_description
1 polymer ?
#
loop_
_entity_poly.entity_id
_entity_poly.type
_entity_poly.pdbx_seq_one_letter_code
_entity_poly.pdbx_strand_id
1 'polypeptide(L)'
;MFEPHARMSAVRSFSVDRSHLTRKTMMNPLTLQSIAQALWMKEYDAAKIPPDILRRIDSEKNSEAAYARRFLQRLQQLEGSDVSFVPDWTERYDYLSKHWESAKGMSPREFYASCLFLGPTSNSLYDAIPLDPRFDFPAIDLPQLKYQLGWHFFVGNFTDESGKHFSVELMFWQYSLLPPPMAAELGLSDIENQSLEMHLAICDPQTGQQYRANTVVVAGTTGLIDLESAPFTYRLGRNLIEGLSANGDLFPVHLQARGWDMGKAPEVEFDIDLTLDNPKGHFFQGDGGCSPSIDGLGTLYYSAPLLKLRDGVESAITIAGKRIVLKAGSMWYDHQWTGGFMPDGAGQHAVLRALKNIPVADSEKPKQPTGGWDWFELQFNADPEHGVPCEVQMTFSALHQESNAAFYWQTGTTPPGPMSAQVSGKYIDDIDHPIDIVGTMTVTDWVKNTTSPNPDIYPPTNTWYPAGYRFVLEQPVAPALSLPLPQRLTVFTMKPLIASGQTGFFGTGLQYTEGGAVIHDPAGVEMGRGFAEGTNWAHSAATVLRLAGLPVNEETGQLLIPVPPSRALIEQSQTYLSEKENADELYQILKDAKPPQLPNSEK
;
A
#
# COMPACT_ATOMS: atom_id res chain seq x y z
N MET A 1 -5.65 68.07 -50.82
CA MET A 1 -5.24 67.96 -52.24
C MET A 1 -5.14 66.47 -52.53
N PHE A 2 -6.09 65.96 -53.34
CA PHE A 2 -6.13 64.69 -54.07
C PHE A 2 -5.50 63.41 -53.48
N GLU A 3 -6.38 62.47 -53.12
CA GLU A 3 -6.25 61.01 -53.34
C GLU A 3 -5.94 60.69 -54.83
N PRO A 4 -5.44 59.49 -55.25
CA PRO A 4 -6.09 58.19 -54.94
C PRO A 4 -5.27 56.87 -55.04
N HIS A 5 -5.97 55.78 -54.67
CA HIS A 5 -5.88 54.37 -55.10
C HIS A 5 -4.67 53.49 -54.70
N ALA A 6 -4.76 52.16 -54.50
CA ALA A 6 -5.77 51.20 -54.05
C ALA A 6 -5.14 49.78 -54.16
N ARG A 7 -5.61 48.86 -53.29
CA ARG A 7 -5.75 47.38 -53.43
C ARG A 7 -4.65 46.38 -52.96
N MET A 8 -5.10 45.60 -51.96
CA MET A 8 -5.17 44.10 -51.84
C MET A 8 -3.85 43.34 -51.61
N SER A 9 -3.71 42.31 -50.77
CA SER A 9 -4.57 41.38 -49.98
C SER A 9 -3.64 40.71 -48.92
N ALA A 10 -4.00 39.94 -47.89
CA ALA A 10 -5.14 39.06 -47.64
C ALA A 10 -5.33 38.74 -46.12
N VAL A 11 -6.59 38.81 -45.69
CA VAL A 11 -7.38 37.91 -44.82
C VAL A 11 -6.67 36.91 -43.88
N ARG A 12 -7.02 37.01 -42.58
CA ARG A 12 -7.67 35.93 -41.81
C ARG A 12 -8.51 36.52 -40.66
N SER A 13 -9.83 36.46 -40.83
CA SER A 13 -10.82 36.57 -39.75
C SER A 13 -10.93 35.23 -39.02
N PHE A 14 -11.18 35.24 -37.72
CA PHE A 14 -12.44 34.76 -37.13
C PHE A 14 -12.42 35.00 -35.63
N SER A 15 -13.31 35.88 -35.17
CA SER A 15 -13.75 35.98 -33.79
C SER A 15 -14.66 34.80 -33.46
N VAL A 16 -14.51 34.20 -32.28
CA VAL A 16 -15.67 33.66 -31.57
C VAL A 16 -15.60 34.09 -30.11
N ASP A 17 -16.76 34.58 -29.72
CA ASP A 17 -17.23 35.22 -28.51
C ASP A 17 -16.92 34.44 -27.21
N ARG A 18 -16.48 35.20 -26.20
CA ARG A 18 -16.22 34.76 -24.83
C ARG A 18 -17.41 35.15 -23.96
N SER A 19 -18.48 34.37 -23.98
CA SER A 19 -19.45 34.38 -22.87
C SER A 19 -20.34 33.14 -22.91
N HIS A 20 -20.49 32.49 -21.75
CA HIS A 20 -21.30 31.30 -21.43
C HIS A 20 -20.61 29.94 -21.23
N LEU A 21 -19.38 29.93 -20.71
CA LEU A 21 -18.95 28.86 -19.80
C LEU A 21 -19.40 29.24 -18.38
N THR A 22 -20.65 28.90 -18.05
CA THR A 22 -21.11 28.84 -16.65
C THR A 22 -20.12 28.00 -15.84
N ARG A 23 -19.78 28.45 -14.61
CA ARG A 23 -18.91 27.76 -13.63
C ARG A 23 -19.23 26.26 -13.50
N LYS A 24 -18.73 25.43 -14.42
CA LYS A 24 -18.38 24.03 -14.13
C LYS A 24 -17.10 24.15 -13.30
N THR A 25 -17.18 23.79 -12.02
CA THR A 25 -16.04 23.73 -11.12
C THR A 25 -14.91 22.98 -11.83
N MET A 26 -13.78 23.64 -12.09
CA MET A 26 -12.64 22.95 -12.70
C MET A 26 -12.16 21.92 -11.67
N MET A 27 -12.25 20.64 -12.04
CA MET A 27 -11.78 19.53 -11.23
C MET A 27 -10.28 19.69 -10.92
N ASN A 28 -9.87 19.30 -9.72
CA ASN A 28 -8.48 19.33 -9.28
C ASN A 28 -7.53 18.74 -10.35
N PRO A 29 -6.42 19.43 -10.69
CA PRO A 29 -5.48 18.97 -11.71
C PRO A 29 -4.89 17.57 -11.47
N LEU A 30 -4.65 17.18 -10.20
CA LEU A 30 -4.15 15.85 -9.86
C LEU A 30 -5.19 14.76 -10.10
N THR A 31 -6.48 15.08 -9.89
CA THR A 31 -7.59 14.19 -10.24
C THR A 31 -7.65 13.99 -11.76
N LEU A 32 -7.54 15.07 -12.55
CA LEU A 32 -7.52 14.99 -14.00
C LEU A 32 -6.31 14.18 -14.51
N GLN A 33 -5.13 14.37 -13.93
CA GLN A 33 -3.94 13.59 -14.26
C GLN A 33 -4.13 12.10 -13.95
N SER A 34 -4.69 11.77 -12.78
CA SER A 34 -4.94 10.37 -12.40
C SER A 34 -5.95 9.70 -13.32
N ILE A 35 -7.03 10.40 -13.69
CA ILE A 35 -8.00 9.92 -14.69
C ILE A 35 -7.32 9.67 -16.03
N ALA A 36 -6.46 10.59 -16.47
CA ALA A 36 -5.73 10.44 -17.73
C ALA A 36 -4.84 9.19 -17.70
N GLN A 37 -4.02 9.03 -16.67
CA GLN A 37 -3.08 7.92 -16.54
C GLN A 37 -3.79 6.57 -16.39
N ALA A 38 -4.90 6.52 -15.64
CA ALA A 38 -5.79 5.36 -15.57
C ALA A 38 -6.32 4.93 -16.96
N LEU A 39 -6.54 5.88 -17.86
CA LEU A 39 -7.01 5.66 -19.23
C LEU A 39 -5.87 5.56 -20.27
N TRP A 40 -4.62 5.45 -19.80
CA TRP A 40 -3.39 5.43 -20.60
C TRP A 40 -3.21 6.65 -21.50
N MET A 41 -3.54 7.81 -20.95
CA MET A 41 -3.22 9.11 -21.52
C MET A 41 -2.22 9.81 -20.61
N LYS A 42 -1.17 10.36 -21.21
CA LYS A 42 -0.20 11.17 -20.46
C LYS A 42 -0.85 12.42 -19.88
N GLU A 43 -1.71 13.06 -20.65
CA GLU A 43 -2.46 14.27 -20.27
C GLU A 43 -3.96 14.05 -20.46
N TYR A 44 -4.76 14.73 -19.66
CA TYR A 44 -6.21 14.62 -19.71
C TYR A 44 -6.78 15.20 -21.01
N ASP A 45 -7.55 14.39 -21.72
CA ASP A 45 -8.24 14.78 -22.95
C ASP A 45 -9.67 14.22 -22.94
N ALA A 46 -10.64 15.05 -22.56
CA ALA A 46 -12.05 14.66 -22.47
C ALA A 46 -12.62 14.11 -23.78
N ALA A 47 -12.09 14.52 -24.94
CA ALA A 47 -12.57 14.05 -26.24
C ALA A 47 -12.23 12.59 -26.52
N LYS A 48 -11.27 12.01 -25.78
CA LYS A 48 -10.87 10.60 -25.87
C LYS A 48 -11.55 9.70 -24.84
N ILE A 49 -12.37 10.26 -23.96
CA ILE A 49 -13.07 9.52 -22.90
C ILE A 49 -14.44 9.08 -23.41
N PRO A 50 -14.84 7.80 -23.23
CA PRO A 50 -16.18 7.34 -23.58
C PRO A 50 -17.28 8.21 -22.96
N PRO A 51 -18.36 8.57 -23.69
CA PRO A 51 -19.37 9.52 -23.20
C PRO A 51 -20.07 9.09 -21.91
N ASP A 52 -20.23 7.80 -21.66
CA ASP A 52 -20.81 7.26 -20.43
C ASP A 52 -19.87 7.41 -19.22
N ILE A 53 -18.57 7.17 -19.40
CA ILE A 53 -17.54 7.41 -18.38
C ILE A 53 -17.41 8.92 -18.12
N LEU A 54 -17.38 9.74 -19.17
CA LEU A 54 -17.30 11.20 -19.02
C LEU A 54 -18.51 11.75 -18.25
N ARG A 55 -19.72 11.19 -18.45
CA ARG A 55 -20.90 11.54 -17.64
C ARG A 55 -20.75 11.20 -16.16
N ARG A 56 -20.07 10.11 -15.81
CA ARG A 56 -19.80 9.73 -14.41
C ARG A 56 -18.74 10.65 -13.79
N ILE A 57 -17.66 10.93 -14.52
CA ILE A 57 -16.63 11.92 -14.14
C ILE A 57 -17.26 13.29 -13.89
N ASP A 58 -18.17 13.73 -14.76
CA ASP A 58 -18.87 15.02 -14.64
C ASP A 58 -20.07 15.00 -13.66
N SER A 59 -20.36 13.86 -13.03
CA SER A 59 -21.53 13.72 -12.17
C SER A 59 -21.38 14.51 -10.86
N GLU A 60 -22.50 14.90 -10.26
CA GLU A 60 -22.48 15.57 -8.95
C GLU A 60 -21.79 14.71 -7.88
N LYS A 61 -21.93 13.38 -7.95
CA LYS A 61 -21.28 12.45 -7.02
C LYS A 61 -19.76 12.56 -7.03
N ASN A 62 -19.15 12.91 -8.17
CA ASN A 62 -17.70 13.08 -8.31
C ASN A 62 -17.25 14.53 -8.10
N SER A 63 -18.17 15.46 -7.78
CA SER A 63 -17.82 16.86 -7.57
C SER A 63 -17.05 17.07 -6.26
N GLU A 64 -16.13 18.05 -6.24
CA GLU A 64 -15.37 18.41 -5.05
C GLU A 64 -16.27 18.84 -3.88
N ALA A 65 -17.40 19.48 -4.19
CA ALA A 65 -18.39 19.85 -3.18
C ALA A 65 -19.06 18.62 -2.55
N ALA A 66 -19.29 17.55 -3.31
CA ALA A 66 -19.86 16.31 -2.77
C ALA A 66 -18.86 15.59 -1.85
N TYR A 67 -17.58 15.54 -2.22
CA TYR A 67 -16.53 14.99 -1.37
C TYR A 67 -16.36 15.78 -0.07
N ALA A 68 -16.33 17.12 -0.13
CA ALA A 68 -16.26 17.96 1.06
C ALA A 68 -17.46 17.71 2.01
N ARG A 69 -18.69 17.64 1.47
CA ARG A 69 -19.89 17.33 2.26
C ARG A 69 -19.81 15.98 2.96
N ARG A 70 -19.37 14.94 2.25
CA ARG A 70 -19.21 13.59 2.81
C ARG A 70 -18.16 13.55 3.93
N PHE A 71 -17.03 14.25 3.74
CA PHE A 71 -15.99 14.33 4.75
C PHE A 71 -16.47 15.08 6.01
N LEU A 72 -17.17 16.19 5.85
CA LEU A 72 -17.78 16.92 6.98
C LEU A 72 -18.80 16.06 7.74
N GLN A 73 -19.64 15.31 7.03
CA GLN A 73 -20.55 14.35 7.67
C GLN A 73 -19.80 13.24 8.41
N ARG A 74 -18.64 12.82 7.92
CA ARG A 74 -17.79 11.82 8.58
C ARG A 74 -17.21 12.38 9.88
N LEU A 75 -16.72 13.62 9.87
CA LEU A 75 -16.25 14.29 11.07
C LEU A 75 -17.38 14.44 12.10
N GLN A 76 -18.57 14.87 11.68
CA GLN A 76 -19.74 14.98 12.56
C GLN A 76 -20.12 13.62 13.18
N GLN A 77 -20.05 12.54 12.41
CA GLN A 77 -20.34 11.20 12.93
C GLN A 77 -19.28 10.74 13.94
N LEU A 78 -17.99 11.06 13.72
CA LEU A 78 -16.92 10.71 14.65
C LEU A 78 -17.01 11.52 15.95
N GLU A 79 -17.31 12.82 15.86
CA GLU A 79 -17.53 13.70 17.01
C GLU A 79 -18.73 13.26 17.85
N GLY A 80 -19.81 12.80 17.19
CA GLY A 80 -20.99 12.27 17.87
C GLY A 80 -20.86 10.84 18.38
N SER A 81 -19.70 10.17 18.20
CA SER A 81 -19.53 8.78 18.63
C SER A 81 -19.30 8.68 20.15
N ASP A 82 -20.06 7.83 20.83
CA ASP A 82 -19.95 7.61 22.28
C ASP A 82 -19.04 6.41 22.61
N VAL A 83 -17.87 6.35 21.95
CA VAL A 83 -16.91 5.27 22.16
C VAL A 83 -16.11 5.56 23.44
N SER A 84 -16.28 4.72 24.45
CA SER A 84 -15.58 4.88 25.74
C SER A 84 -14.07 4.67 25.63
N PHE A 85 -13.30 5.22 26.58
CA PHE A 85 -11.85 5.00 26.71
C PHE A 85 -11.00 5.41 25.50
N VAL A 86 -11.42 6.40 24.73
CA VAL A 86 -10.59 7.03 23.69
C VAL A 86 -10.21 8.46 24.11
N PRO A 87 -9.02 8.97 23.73
CA PRO A 87 -8.68 10.38 23.92
C PRO A 87 -9.72 11.32 23.29
N ASP A 88 -9.75 12.57 23.72
CA ASP A 88 -10.62 13.59 23.14
C ASP A 88 -10.03 14.14 21.84
N TRP A 89 -10.75 14.00 20.73
CA TRP A 89 -10.35 14.47 19.40
C TRP A 89 -11.16 15.69 18.93
N THR A 90 -12.01 16.26 19.78
CA THR A 90 -12.94 17.34 19.44
C THR A 90 -12.21 18.53 18.79
N GLU A 91 -11.12 19.01 19.38
CA GLU A 91 -10.34 20.14 18.82
C GLU A 91 -9.82 19.85 17.40
N ARG A 92 -9.40 18.60 17.14
CA ARG A 92 -8.93 18.18 15.82
C ARG A 92 -10.07 18.16 14.81
N TYR A 93 -11.21 17.58 15.17
CA TYR A 93 -12.38 17.53 14.30
C TYR A 93 -12.94 18.93 14.03
N ASP A 94 -12.91 19.81 15.03
CA ASP A 94 -13.25 21.22 14.91
C ASP A 94 -12.37 21.94 13.88
N TYR A 95 -11.05 21.73 13.95
CA TYR A 95 -10.09 22.32 13.02
C TYR A 95 -10.37 21.86 11.58
N LEU A 96 -10.47 20.53 11.39
CA LEU A 96 -10.73 19.94 10.07
C LEU A 96 -12.07 20.40 9.50
N SER A 97 -13.13 20.47 10.33
CA SER A 97 -14.45 20.94 9.92
C SER A 97 -14.41 22.39 9.46
N LYS A 98 -13.84 23.29 10.27
CA LYS A 98 -13.69 24.72 9.92
C LYS A 98 -12.90 24.90 8.62
N HIS A 99 -11.84 24.11 8.42
CA HIS A 99 -11.05 24.15 7.20
C HIS A 99 -11.89 23.79 5.96
N TRP A 100 -12.57 22.65 5.98
CA TRP A 100 -13.32 22.16 4.82
C TRP A 100 -14.63 22.90 4.55
N GLU A 101 -15.28 23.43 5.59
CA GLU A 101 -16.40 24.37 5.44
C GLU A 101 -15.98 25.66 4.72
N SER A 102 -14.78 26.15 5.03
CA SER A 102 -14.20 27.34 4.40
C SER A 102 -13.78 27.06 2.95
N ALA A 103 -13.14 25.92 2.70
CA ALA A 103 -12.67 25.53 1.37
C ALA A 103 -13.83 25.26 0.38
N LYS A 104 -14.96 24.72 0.85
CA LYS A 104 -16.18 24.40 0.05
C LYS A 104 -15.98 23.40 -1.10
N GLY A 105 -14.81 22.77 -1.18
CA GLY A 105 -14.45 21.78 -2.18
C GLY A 105 -13.26 20.97 -1.71
N MET A 106 -13.30 19.66 -1.95
CA MET A 106 -12.27 18.69 -1.61
C MET A 106 -12.17 17.68 -2.75
N SER A 107 -11.00 17.46 -3.31
CA SER A 107 -10.77 16.41 -4.29
C SER A 107 -10.86 15.01 -3.64
N PRO A 108 -11.10 13.94 -4.42
CA PRO A 108 -11.10 12.59 -3.87
C PRO A 108 -9.78 12.21 -3.18
N ARG A 109 -8.64 12.68 -3.71
CA ARG A 109 -7.32 12.44 -3.11
C ARG A 109 -7.17 13.18 -1.79
N GLU A 110 -7.64 14.43 -1.71
CA GLU A 110 -7.62 15.19 -0.44
C GLU A 110 -8.47 14.50 0.62
N PHE A 111 -9.65 13.97 0.25
CA PHE A 111 -10.45 13.12 1.14
C PHE A 111 -9.61 11.95 1.63
N TYR A 112 -9.08 11.16 0.70
CA TYR A 112 -8.32 9.96 1.04
C TYR A 112 -7.15 10.27 1.98
N ALA A 113 -6.32 11.27 1.65
CA ALA A 113 -5.21 11.70 2.49
C ALA A 113 -5.68 12.22 3.87
N SER A 114 -6.85 12.88 3.92
CA SER A 114 -7.43 13.37 5.18
C SER A 114 -7.91 12.26 6.12
N CYS A 115 -8.12 11.04 5.62
CA CYS A 115 -8.45 9.89 6.47
C CYS A 115 -7.36 9.60 7.51
N LEU A 116 -6.10 9.97 7.25
CA LEU A 116 -4.98 9.80 8.18
C LEU A 116 -5.14 10.59 9.49
N PHE A 117 -6.02 11.60 9.53
CA PHE A 117 -6.22 12.46 10.71
C PHE A 117 -7.44 12.08 11.56
N LEU A 118 -8.15 11.00 11.22
CA LEU A 118 -9.44 10.64 11.84
C LEU A 118 -9.31 9.87 13.18
N GLY A 119 -8.09 9.55 13.61
CA GLY A 119 -7.84 9.00 14.94
C GLY A 119 -8.37 7.59 15.20
N PRO A 120 -8.44 7.18 16.48
CA PRO A 120 -8.67 5.79 16.86
C PRO A 120 -10.08 5.29 16.59
N THR A 121 -11.08 6.17 16.47
CA THR A 121 -12.46 5.75 16.11
C THR A 121 -12.67 5.70 14.59
N SER A 122 -11.64 5.97 13.79
CA SER A 122 -11.70 5.98 12.32
C SER A 122 -12.11 4.64 11.69
N ASN A 123 -11.94 3.52 12.38
CA ASN A 123 -12.34 2.18 11.93
C ASN A 123 -13.77 1.79 12.37
N SER A 124 -14.46 2.66 13.10
CA SER A 124 -15.83 2.37 13.55
C SER A 124 -16.79 2.26 12.36
N LEU A 125 -17.67 1.26 12.41
CA LEU A 125 -18.70 0.92 11.42
C LEU A 125 -18.20 0.31 10.10
N TYR A 126 -16.90 0.08 9.95
CA TYR A 126 -16.39 -0.83 8.90
C TYR A 126 -16.55 -2.29 9.33
N ASP A 127 -16.43 -3.21 8.38
CA ASP A 127 -16.33 -4.63 8.72
C ASP A 127 -15.09 -4.88 9.59
N ALA A 128 -15.29 -5.67 10.63
CA ALA A 128 -14.27 -5.97 11.62
C ALA A 128 -13.48 -7.22 11.23
N ILE A 129 -12.21 -7.27 11.64
CA ILE A 129 -11.38 -8.47 11.44
C ILE A 129 -11.87 -9.58 12.38
N PRO A 130 -12.35 -10.72 11.85
CA PRO A 130 -12.81 -11.82 12.67
C PRO A 130 -11.62 -12.62 13.23
N LEU A 131 -11.80 -13.19 14.43
CA LEU A 131 -10.80 -14.12 15.00
C LEU A 131 -10.66 -15.39 14.17
N ASP A 132 -11.77 -15.91 13.62
CA ASP A 132 -11.79 -17.12 12.78
C ASP A 132 -12.33 -16.80 11.38
N PRO A 133 -11.48 -16.30 10.48
CA PRO A 133 -11.87 -15.96 9.13
C PRO A 133 -12.21 -17.20 8.29
N ARG A 134 -13.02 -17.00 7.25
CA ARG A 134 -13.25 -17.99 6.19
C ARG A 134 -12.70 -17.45 4.88
N PHE A 135 -11.86 -18.26 4.23
CA PHE A 135 -11.31 -17.97 2.91
C PHE A 135 -12.02 -18.84 1.86
N ASP A 136 -13.16 -18.35 1.38
CA ASP A 136 -14.01 -19.07 0.43
C ASP A 136 -13.62 -18.70 -1.02
N PHE A 137 -12.70 -19.47 -1.62
CA PHE A 137 -12.27 -19.27 -3.00
C PHE A 137 -13.33 -19.75 -4.01
N PRO A 138 -13.48 -19.05 -5.16
CA PRO A 138 -12.69 -17.89 -5.59
C PRO A 138 -13.26 -16.54 -5.14
N ALA A 139 -14.41 -16.50 -4.46
CA ALA A 139 -15.07 -15.25 -4.10
C ALA A 139 -14.21 -14.32 -3.23
N ILE A 140 -13.36 -14.90 -2.37
CA ILE A 140 -12.45 -14.15 -1.51
C ILE A 140 -11.33 -13.42 -2.28
N ASP A 141 -11.06 -13.77 -3.54
CA ASP A 141 -10.06 -13.07 -4.36
C ASP A 141 -10.50 -11.65 -4.76
N LEU A 142 -11.80 -11.34 -4.67
CA LEU A 142 -12.31 -9.99 -4.93
C LEU A 142 -11.83 -9.01 -3.84
N PRO A 143 -11.64 -7.72 -4.17
CA PRO A 143 -11.31 -6.73 -3.16
C PRO A 143 -12.44 -6.62 -2.12
N GLN A 144 -12.06 -6.64 -0.84
CA GLN A 144 -12.99 -6.66 0.29
C GLN A 144 -13.46 -5.23 0.63
N LEU A 145 -14.39 -4.70 -0.18
CA LEU A 145 -14.80 -3.28 -0.20
C LEU A 145 -15.52 -2.75 1.06
N LYS A 146 -15.78 -3.60 2.05
CA LYS A 146 -16.44 -3.21 3.31
C LYS A 146 -15.47 -3.03 4.47
N TYR A 147 -14.24 -3.50 4.29
CA TYR A 147 -13.14 -3.24 5.20
C TYR A 147 -12.53 -1.88 4.89
N GLN A 148 -11.87 -1.29 5.87
CA GLN A 148 -11.30 0.05 5.75
C GLN A 148 -10.29 0.15 4.60
N LEU A 149 -9.51 -0.90 4.39
CA LEU A 149 -8.36 -0.93 3.50
C LEU A 149 -8.10 -2.36 3.01
N GLY A 150 -7.59 -2.50 1.78
CA GLY A 150 -7.01 -3.76 1.30
C GLY A 150 -6.20 -3.59 0.02
N TRP A 151 -5.50 -4.64 -0.41
CA TRP A 151 -4.67 -4.59 -1.60
C TRP A 151 -4.45 -5.95 -2.28
N HIS A 152 -4.16 -5.87 -3.58
CA HIS A 152 -3.62 -6.94 -4.42
C HIS A 152 -2.21 -6.53 -4.82
N PHE A 153 -1.21 -7.30 -4.41
CA PHE A 153 0.19 -6.95 -4.59
C PHE A 153 0.96 -8.06 -5.29
N PHE A 154 1.55 -7.74 -6.45
CA PHE A 154 2.34 -8.64 -7.27
C PHE A 154 3.76 -8.12 -7.37
N VAL A 155 4.74 -8.95 -6.99
CA VAL A 155 6.16 -8.64 -7.15
C VAL A 155 6.90 -9.80 -7.76
N GLY A 156 7.88 -9.55 -8.61
CA GLY A 156 8.58 -10.66 -9.25
C GLY A 156 9.89 -10.28 -9.91
N ASN A 157 10.64 -11.32 -10.26
CA ASN A 157 11.93 -11.22 -10.93
C ASN A 157 11.90 -12.08 -12.19
N PHE A 158 12.38 -11.52 -13.30
CA PHE A 158 12.30 -12.14 -14.62
C PHE A 158 13.62 -12.06 -15.37
N THR A 159 13.74 -12.89 -16.41
CA THR A 159 14.79 -12.79 -17.42
C THR A 159 14.23 -12.70 -18.83
N ASP A 160 14.91 -11.94 -19.69
CA ASP A 160 14.63 -11.92 -21.13
C ASP A 160 15.35 -13.05 -21.90
N GLU A 161 15.17 -13.09 -23.22
CA GLU A 161 15.84 -14.06 -24.13
C GLU A 161 17.37 -14.04 -24.05
N SER A 162 17.97 -12.93 -23.64
CA SER A 162 19.42 -12.77 -23.48
C SER A 162 19.90 -13.06 -22.06
N GLY A 163 19.01 -13.47 -21.15
CA GLY A 163 19.30 -13.71 -19.75
C GLY A 163 19.41 -12.43 -18.91
N LYS A 164 18.98 -11.27 -19.42
CA LYS A 164 18.99 -10.02 -18.65
C LYS A 164 17.85 -9.99 -17.65
N HIS A 165 18.18 -9.56 -16.43
CA HIS A 165 17.24 -9.54 -15.32
C HIS A 165 16.42 -8.25 -15.27
N PHE A 166 15.17 -8.38 -14.81
CA PHE A 166 14.26 -7.29 -14.47
C PHE A 166 13.50 -7.66 -13.19
N SER A 167 13.13 -6.67 -12.38
CA SER A 167 12.09 -6.86 -11.36
C SER A 167 10.86 -6.03 -11.69
N VAL A 168 9.69 -6.54 -11.34
CA VAL A 168 8.39 -5.91 -11.61
C VAL A 168 7.58 -5.87 -10.33
N GLU A 169 6.87 -4.78 -10.14
CA GLU A 169 5.91 -4.54 -9.05
C GLU A 169 4.60 -4.04 -9.68
N LEU A 170 3.47 -4.61 -9.28
CA LEU A 170 2.13 -4.08 -9.52
C LEU A 170 1.30 -4.19 -8.22
N MET A 171 0.80 -3.08 -7.73
CA MET A 171 -0.13 -3.04 -6.59
C MET A 171 -1.42 -2.31 -6.96
N PHE A 172 -2.55 -2.92 -6.65
CA PHE A 172 -3.85 -2.24 -6.55
C PHE A 172 -4.18 -2.08 -5.07
N TRP A 173 -4.21 -0.85 -4.59
CA TRP A 173 -4.44 -0.49 -3.19
C TRP A 173 -5.78 0.23 -3.04
N GLN A 174 -6.71 -0.34 -2.28
CA GLN A 174 -8.05 0.22 -2.09
C GLN A 174 -8.24 0.75 -0.67
N TYR A 175 -8.91 1.89 -0.56
CA TYR A 175 -9.39 2.44 0.71
C TYR A 175 -10.87 2.83 0.61
N SER A 176 -11.67 2.37 1.57
CA SER A 176 -13.07 2.78 1.70
C SER A 176 -13.15 4.12 2.42
N LEU A 177 -13.65 5.16 1.74
CA LEU A 177 -13.62 6.54 2.24
C LEU A 177 -14.57 6.77 3.42
N LEU A 178 -15.70 6.07 3.43
CA LEU A 178 -16.71 6.11 4.49
C LEU A 178 -17.03 4.68 4.96
N PRO A 179 -17.51 4.50 6.20
CA PRO A 179 -18.06 3.22 6.61
C PRO A 179 -19.24 2.81 5.70
N PRO A 180 -19.40 1.51 5.37
CA PRO A 180 -20.42 1.07 4.42
C PRO A 180 -21.85 1.53 4.73
N PRO A 181 -22.36 1.50 5.98
CA PRO A 181 -23.71 1.99 6.29
C PRO A 181 -23.90 3.47 5.93
N MET A 182 -22.90 4.30 6.23
CA MET A 182 -22.92 5.74 5.94
C MET A 182 -22.82 6.00 4.43
N ALA A 183 -21.97 5.26 3.71
CA ALA A 183 -21.87 5.36 2.26
C ALA A 183 -23.22 5.06 1.59
N ALA A 184 -23.91 4.01 2.04
CA ALA A 184 -25.22 3.62 1.53
C ALA A 184 -26.30 4.68 1.80
N GLU A 185 -26.33 5.29 2.99
CA GLU A 185 -27.24 6.41 3.32
C GLU A 185 -27.02 7.62 2.41
N LEU A 186 -25.79 7.83 1.95
CA LEU A 186 -25.42 8.91 1.02
C LEU A 186 -25.57 8.51 -0.45
N GLY A 187 -26.16 7.34 -0.71
CA GLY A 187 -26.47 6.84 -2.05
C GLY A 187 -25.25 6.42 -2.87
N LEU A 188 -24.13 6.09 -2.20
CA LEU A 188 -22.95 5.49 -2.83
C LEU A 188 -23.09 3.97 -2.85
N SER A 189 -22.70 3.35 -3.96
CA SER A 189 -22.42 1.91 -3.97
C SER A 189 -21.11 1.60 -3.25
N ASP A 190 -20.89 0.32 -2.92
CA ASP A 190 -19.62 -0.15 -2.35
C ASP A 190 -18.42 0.26 -3.23
N ILE A 191 -18.55 0.20 -4.56
CA ILE A 191 -17.50 0.66 -5.50
C ILE A 191 -17.36 2.19 -5.47
N GLU A 192 -18.46 2.95 -5.51
CA GLU A 192 -18.40 4.41 -5.52
C GLU A 192 -17.76 5.00 -4.24
N ASN A 193 -17.76 4.24 -3.15
CA ASN A 193 -17.15 4.60 -1.87
C ASN A 193 -15.61 4.44 -1.84
N GLN A 194 -15.01 3.88 -2.88
CA GLN A 194 -13.59 3.55 -2.88
C GLN A 194 -12.71 4.68 -3.42
N SER A 195 -11.50 4.77 -2.86
CA SER A 195 -10.32 5.35 -3.51
C SER A 195 -9.35 4.22 -3.82
N LEU A 196 -9.09 3.99 -5.10
CA LEU A 196 -8.19 2.95 -5.58
C LEU A 196 -6.94 3.57 -6.17
N GLU A 197 -5.78 3.04 -5.77
CA GLU A 197 -4.48 3.45 -6.25
C GLU A 197 -3.80 2.33 -7.02
N MET A 198 -3.08 2.70 -8.09
CA MET A 198 -2.18 1.78 -8.78
C MET A 198 -0.74 2.22 -8.56
N HIS A 199 0.07 1.26 -8.17
CA HIS A 199 1.52 1.37 -8.12
C HIS A 199 2.11 0.40 -9.13
N LEU A 200 3.04 0.90 -9.94
CA LEU A 200 3.70 0.12 -10.98
C LEU A 200 5.18 0.51 -11.00
N ALA A 201 6.06 -0.49 -10.96
CA ALA A 201 7.48 -0.25 -11.12
C ALA A 201 8.18 -1.37 -11.89
N ILE A 202 9.24 -0.98 -12.60
CA ILE A 202 10.17 -1.90 -13.27
C ILE A 202 11.59 -1.51 -12.90
N CYS A 203 12.34 -2.44 -12.34
CA CYS A 203 13.78 -2.31 -12.15
C CYS A 203 14.50 -2.83 -13.39
N ASP A 204 15.36 -2.00 -13.98
CA ASP A 204 16.30 -2.35 -15.03
C ASP A 204 17.75 -2.22 -14.50
N PRO A 205 18.35 -3.34 -14.05
CA PRO A 205 19.72 -3.37 -13.60
C PRO A 205 20.74 -2.99 -14.68
N GLN A 206 20.40 -3.15 -15.96
CA GLN A 206 21.33 -2.84 -17.05
C GLN A 206 21.51 -1.34 -17.25
N THR A 207 20.49 -0.54 -16.91
CA THR A 207 20.59 0.92 -16.89
C THR A 207 20.82 1.49 -15.49
N GLY A 208 20.73 0.65 -14.46
CA GLY A 208 20.80 1.07 -13.06
C GLY A 208 19.60 1.93 -12.65
N GLN A 209 18.45 1.74 -13.30
CA GLN A 209 17.25 2.55 -13.09
C GLN A 209 16.11 1.73 -12.51
N GLN A 210 15.41 2.33 -11.55
CA GLN A 210 14.02 1.99 -11.24
C GLN A 210 13.13 2.96 -12.02
N TYR A 211 12.26 2.44 -12.88
CA TYR A 211 11.14 3.20 -13.44
C TYR A 211 9.96 3.00 -12.50
N ARG A 212 9.36 4.09 -12.03
CA ARG A 212 8.18 4.02 -11.16
C ARG A 212 7.12 4.99 -11.65
N ALA A 213 5.88 4.51 -11.69
CA ALA A 213 4.77 5.31 -12.17
C ALA A 213 4.46 6.39 -11.13
N ASN A 214 4.04 7.56 -11.60
CA ASN A 214 3.28 8.47 -10.76
C ASN A 214 2.10 7.72 -10.12
N THR A 215 1.84 7.96 -8.84
CA THR A 215 0.76 7.27 -8.13
C THR A 215 -0.59 7.67 -8.72
N VAL A 216 -1.23 6.72 -9.40
CA VAL A 216 -2.52 6.91 -10.06
C VAL A 216 -3.60 6.68 -9.02
N VAL A 217 -4.41 7.70 -8.70
CA VAL A 217 -5.46 7.62 -7.67
C VAL A 217 -6.81 7.88 -8.32
N VAL A 218 -7.69 6.88 -8.29
CA VAL A 218 -9.00 6.91 -8.93
C VAL A 218 -10.08 6.73 -7.88
N ALA A 219 -11.05 7.64 -7.88
CA ALA A 219 -12.22 7.51 -7.04
C ALA A 219 -13.29 6.66 -7.74
N GLY A 220 -14.00 5.82 -7.00
CA GLY A 220 -15.05 4.95 -7.56
C GLY A 220 -16.19 5.71 -8.24
N THR A 221 -16.48 6.94 -7.80
CA THR A 221 -17.51 7.80 -8.43
C THR A 221 -17.18 8.21 -9.87
N THR A 222 -15.92 8.07 -10.31
CA THR A 222 -15.51 8.32 -11.70
C THR A 222 -16.04 7.27 -12.67
N GLY A 223 -16.39 6.08 -12.17
CA GLY A 223 -16.75 4.91 -13.00
C GLY A 223 -15.57 4.21 -13.67
N LEU A 224 -14.34 4.51 -13.24
CA LEU A 224 -13.13 3.86 -13.74
C LEU A 224 -12.71 2.63 -12.91
N ILE A 225 -13.46 2.29 -11.86
CA ILE A 225 -13.28 1.06 -11.10
C ILE A 225 -14.37 0.09 -11.52
N ASP A 226 -13.97 -1.10 -11.96
CA ASP A 226 -14.88 -2.16 -12.41
C ASP A 226 -14.46 -3.50 -11.79
N LEU A 227 -15.47 -4.27 -11.38
CA LEU A 227 -15.32 -5.54 -10.66
C LEU A 227 -16.32 -6.55 -11.20
N GLU A 228 -15.81 -7.69 -11.66
CA GLU A 228 -16.63 -8.84 -12.06
C GLU A 228 -16.11 -10.10 -11.36
N SER A 229 -17.03 -10.96 -10.89
CA SER A 229 -16.67 -12.16 -10.14
C SER A 229 -16.44 -13.39 -11.02
N ALA A 230 -17.01 -13.45 -12.21
CA ALA A 230 -16.87 -14.58 -13.13
C ALA A 230 -17.08 -14.14 -14.60
N PRO A 231 -16.00 -14.07 -15.42
CA PRO A 231 -14.60 -14.26 -15.03
C PRO A 231 -14.15 -13.21 -14.02
N PHE A 232 -13.12 -13.53 -13.22
CA PHE A 232 -12.55 -12.56 -12.29
C PHE A 232 -12.03 -11.36 -13.07
N THR A 233 -12.45 -10.16 -12.71
CA THR A 233 -11.92 -8.91 -13.28
C THR A 233 -11.83 -7.87 -12.20
N TYR A 234 -10.67 -7.23 -12.10
CA TYR A 234 -10.47 -6.01 -11.33
C TYR A 234 -9.77 -4.96 -12.19
N ARG A 235 -10.47 -3.86 -12.50
CA ARG A 235 -9.97 -2.77 -13.34
C ARG A 235 -9.82 -1.46 -12.60
N LEU A 236 -8.73 -0.77 -12.92
CA LEU A 236 -8.52 0.65 -12.69
C LEU A 236 -8.28 1.31 -14.06
N GLY A 237 -9.36 1.82 -14.66
CA GLY A 237 -9.37 2.33 -16.03
C GLY A 237 -9.03 1.22 -17.02
N ARG A 238 -7.85 1.33 -17.63
CA ARG A 238 -7.29 0.32 -18.55
C ARG A 238 -6.30 -0.63 -17.90
N ASN A 239 -5.94 -0.40 -16.64
CA ASN A 239 -5.10 -1.31 -15.88
C ASN A 239 -5.97 -2.44 -15.32
N LEU A 240 -5.45 -3.66 -15.31
CA LEU A 240 -6.24 -4.89 -15.20
C LEU A 240 -5.52 -5.96 -14.39
N ILE A 241 -6.28 -6.62 -13.52
CA ILE A 241 -6.04 -7.96 -13.00
C ILE A 241 -7.22 -8.82 -13.48
N GLU A 242 -6.98 -9.79 -14.36
CA GLU A 242 -8.02 -10.64 -14.96
C GLU A 242 -7.73 -12.11 -14.74
N GLY A 243 -8.70 -12.84 -14.19
CA GLY A 243 -8.65 -14.30 -14.16
C GLY A 243 -9.10 -14.85 -15.50
N LEU A 244 -8.31 -15.76 -16.07
CA LEU A 244 -8.55 -16.35 -17.39
C LEU A 244 -9.53 -17.53 -17.34
N SER A 245 -10.02 -17.89 -16.17
CA SER A 245 -10.99 -18.96 -15.99
C SER A 245 -12.42 -18.42 -15.96
N ALA A 246 -13.33 -19.12 -16.66
CA ALA A 246 -14.74 -18.75 -16.73
C ALA A 246 -15.51 -18.99 -15.41
N ASN A 247 -14.94 -19.74 -14.46
CA ASN A 247 -15.56 -20.04 -13.16
C ASN A 247 -15.30 -18.96 -12.09
N GLY A 248 -14.54 -17.92 -12.41
CA GLY A 248 -14.22 -16.83 -11.48
C GLY A 248 -12.91 -17.00 -10.72
N ASP A 249 -12.12 -18.03 -10.97
CA ASP A 249 -10.79 -18.17 -10.36
C ASP A 249 -9.86 -17.03 -10.81
N LEU A 250 -9.11 -16.45 -9.86
CA LEU A 250 -8.09 -15.43 -10.16
C LEU A 250 -6.97 -15.97 -11.06
N PHE A 251 -6.57 -17.23 -10.88
CA PHE A 251 -5.49 -17.85 -11.63
C PHE A 251 -6.01 -18.89 -12.63
N PRO A 252 -5.42 -19.02 -13.83
CA PRO A 252 -4.32 -18.22 -14.39
C PRO A 252 -4.69 -16.75 -14.54
N VAL A 253 -3.75 -15.85 -14.24
CA VAL A 253 -4.00 -14.40 -14.20
C VAL A 253 -3.34 -13.69 -15.38
N HIS A 254 -4.03 -12.71 -15.95
CA HIS A 254 -3.49 -11.72 -16.88
C HIS A 254 -3.38 -10.37 -16.17
N LEU A 255 -2.17 -9.81 -16.16
CA LEU A 255 -1.86 -8.51 -15.58
C LEU A 255 -1.50 -7.55 -16.70
N GLN A 256 -2.17 -6.39 -16.71
CA GLN A 256 -1.85 -5.32 -17.64
C GLN A 256 -1.85 -3.98 -16.93
N ALA A 257 -0.75 -3.24 -17.01
CA ALA A 257 -0.65 -1.93 -16.39
C ALA A 257 0.34 -1.03 -17.13
N ARG A 258 0.08 0.27 -17.12
CA ARG A 258 0.95 1.28 -17.74
C ARG A 258 1.08 2.52 -16.87
N GLY A 259 2.28 3.07 -16.84
CA GLY A 259 2.58 4.29 -16.11
C GLY A 259 3.60 5.19 -16.80
N TRP A 260 3.79 6.34 -16.20
CA TRP A 260 4.81 7.31 -16.58
C TRP A 260 5.67 7.63 -15.35
N ASP A 261 6.98 7.46 -15.50
CA ASP A 261 7.95 8.03 -14.57
C ASP A 261 8.18 9.49 -14.94
N MET A 262 7.57 10.38 -14.16
CA MET A 262 7.60 11.83 -14.35
C MET A 262 8.79 12.48 -13.64
N GLY A 263 9.59 11.72 -12.91
CA GLY A 263 10.81 12.21 -12.27
C GLY A 263 12.06 12.14 -13.14
N LYS A 264 11.96 11.51 -14.31
CA LYS A 264 13.04 11.45 -15.30
C LYS A 264 12.93 12.57 -16.33
N ALA A 265 14.06 12.93 -16.92
CA ALA A 265 14.15 13.87 -18.03
C ALA A 265 14.84 13.21 -19.23
N PRO A 266 14.11 12.89 -20.31
CA PRO A 266 12.65 13.01 -20.47
C PRO A 266 11.89 12.04 -19.58
N GLU A 267 10.61 12.34 -19.33
CA GLU A 267 9.70 11.41 -18.66
C GLU A 267 9.59 10.09 -19.45
N VAL A 268 9.45 8.97 -18.74
CA VAL A 268 9.50 7.64 -19.35
C VAL A 268 8.16 6.93 -19.22
N GLU A 269 7.54 6.58 -20.35
CA GLU A 269 6.40 5.65 -20.39
C GLU A 269 6.91 4.21 -20.30
N PHE A 270 6.21 3.39 -19.52
CA PHE A 270 6.48 1.97 -19.41
C PHE A 270 5.21 1.17 -19.06
N ASP A 271 5.20 -0.11 -19.42
CA ASP A 271 4.07 -1.01 -19.18
C ASP A 271 4.49 -2.47 -18.95
N ILE A 272 3.55 -3.24 -18.42
CA ILE A 272 3.64 -4.69 -18.27
C ILE A 272 2.43 -5.34 -18.94
N ASP A 273 2.65 -6.53 -19.48
CA ASP A 273 1.63 -7.41 -20.06
C ASP A 273 2.07 -8.84 -19.76
N LEU A 274 1.57 -9.41 -18.66
CA LEU A 274 2.05 -10.66 -18.07
C LEU A 274 0.91 -11.65 -17.92
N THR A 275 1.13 -12.90 -18.32
CA THR A 275 0.21 -14.01 -18.04
C THR A 275 0.90 -15.05 -17.18
N LEU A 276 0.31 -15.35 -16.03
CA LEU A 276 0.92 -16.17 -14.99
C LEU A 276 0.01 -17.34 -14.59
N ASP A 277 0.61 -18.51 -14.46
CA ASP A 277 0.01 -19.70 -13.85
C ASP A 277 0.36 -19.74 -12.36
N ASN A 278 -0.56 -20.29 -11.56
CA ASN A 278 -0.33 -20.57 -10.14
C ASN A 278 -0.14 -22.10 -9.93
N PRO A 279 1.09 -22.62 -10.02
CA PRO A 279 1.34 -24.05 -9.88
C PRO A 279 1.23 -24.54 -8.43
N LYS A 280 1.40 -23.65 -7.44
CA LYS A 280 1.49 -24.02 -6.01
C LYS A 280 0.19 -23.78 -5.23
N GLY A 281 -0.76 -23.05 -5.79
CA GLY A 281 -1.98 -22.64 -5.10
C GLY A 281 -1.73 -21.49 -4.13
N HIS A 282 -2.52 -21.42 -3.07
CA HIS A 282 -2.45 -20.35 -2.08
C HIS A 282 -2.10 -20.94 -0.71
N PHE A 283 -1.46 -20.15 0.14
CA PHE A 283 -1.29 -20.48 1.55
C PHE A 283 -1.65 -19.27 2.42
N PHE A 284 -2.03 -19.56 3.66
CA PHE A 284 -2.40 -18.52 4.62
C PHE A 284 -1.18 -17.98 5.36
N GLN A 285 -1.12 -16.67 5.53
CA GLN A 285 -0.08 -16.00 6.29
C GLN A 285 -0.46 -15.94 7.78
N GLY A 286 0.51 -15.60 8.64
CA GLY A 286 0.27 -15.51 10.08
C GLY A 286 -0.34 -16.78 10.67
N ASP A 287 -1.30 -16.63 11.60
CA ASP A 287 -2.06 -17.74 12.17
C ASP A 287 -3.39 -17.92 11.42
N GLY A 288 -3.43 -18.90 10.51
CA GLY A 288 -4.63 -19.24 9.75
C GLY A 288 -5.17 -18.09 8.88
N GLY A 289 -4.29 -17.17 8.46
CA GLY A 289 -4.61 -16.00 7.66
C GLY A 289 -4.69 -14.71 8.47
N CYS A 290 -4.56 -14.76 9.80
CA CYS A 290 -4.60 -13.58 10.66
C CYS A 290 -3.19 -13.06 10.98
N SER A 291 -2.92 -11.77 10.75
CA SER A 291 -1.60 -11.17 10.98
C SER A 291 -1.61 -9.66 11.30
N PRO A 292 -1.95 -9.25 12.54
CA PRO A 292 -2.63 -10.01 13.59
C PRO A 292 -4.15 -10.04 13.38
N SER A 293 -4.88 -10.71 14.28
CA SER A 293 -6.31 -10.48 14.51
C SER A 293 -6.60 -10.36 16.01
N ILE A 294 -7.10 -9.20 16.44
CA ILE A 294 -7.48 -8.95 17.83
C ILE A 294 -8.61 -7.93 17.89
N ASP A 295 -9.73 -8.31 18.50
CA ASP A 295 -10.85 -7.40 18.82
C ASP A 295 -11.31 -6.51 17.64
N GLY A 296 -11.48 -7.13 16.47
CA GLY A 296 -11.90 -6.46 15.24
C GLY A 296 -10.78 -5.71 14.49
N LEU A 297 -9.56 -5.70 15.02
CA LEU A 297 -8.38 -5.08 14.42
C LEU A 297 -7.44 -6.09 13.79
N GLY A 298 -6.65 -5.61 12.83
CA GLY A 298 -5.54 -6.34 12.24
C GLY A 298 -5.70 -6.57 10.74
N THR A 299 -5.18 -7.68 10.25
CA THR A 299 -5.08 -7.99 8.81
C THR A 299 -5.44 -9.44 8.55
N LEU A 300 -6.29 -9.67 7.56
CA LEU A 300 -6.46 -10.97 6.92
C LEU A 300 -5.58 -11.05 5.68
N TYR A 301 -4.89 -12.18 5.51
CA TYR A 301 -3.75 -12.28 4.61
C TYR A 301 -3.54 -13.71 4.08
N TYR A 302 -3.53 -13.85 2.76
CA TYR A 302 -2.98 -15.02 2.08
C TYR A 302 -2.07 -14.62 0.91
N SER A 303 -1.26 -15.57 0.47
CA SER A 303 -0.34 -15.38 -0.64
C SER A 303 -0.42 -16.52 -1.64
N ALA A 304 -0.02 -16.27 -2.89
CA ALA A 304 0.25 -17.29 -3.89
C ALA A 304 1.73 -17.23 -4.32
N PRO A 305 2.52 -18.28 -3.97
CA PRO A 305 3.94 -18.35 -4.29
C PRO A 305 4.17 -18.83 -5.73
N LEU A 306 5.36 -18.55 -6.26
CA LEU A 306 5.90 -19.05 -7.53
C LEU A 306 4.92 -18.98 -8.71
N LEU A 307 4.29 -17.83 -8.91
CA LEU A 307 3.51 -17.57 -10.12
C LEU A 307 4.43 -17.58 -11.33
N LYS A 308 4.26 -18.55 -12.23
CA LYS A 308 5.17 -18.77 -13.38
C LYS A 308 4.59 -18.17 -14.65
N LEU A 309 5.46 -17.67 -15.53
CA LEU A 309 5.06 -17.27 -16.88
C LEU A 309 4.34 -18.43 -17.57
N ARG A 310 3.16 -18.17 -18.13
CA ARG A 310 2.35 -19.19 -18.78
C ARG A 310 2.97 -19.62 -20.11
N ASP A 311 3.13 -20.91 -20.28
CA ASP A 311 3.70 -21.49 -21.50
C ASP A 311 2.86 -21.16 -22.75
N GLY A 312 3.54 -20.77 -23.83
CA GLY A 312 2.91 -20.46 -25.11
C GLY A 312 2.19 -19.10 -25.17
N VAL A 313 2.20 -18.31 -24.10
CA VAL A 313 1.67 -16.94 -24.07
C VAL A 313 2.83 -15.96 -23.92
N GLU A 314 2.88 -14.95 -24.79
CA GLU A 314 3.92 -13.92 -24.69
C GLU A 314 3.67 -13.04 -23.46
N SER A 315 4.62 -13.01 -22.53
CA SER A 315 4.67 -12.01 -21.46
C SER A 315 5.82 -11.05 -21.71
N ALA A 316 5.58 -9.76 -21.51
CA ALA A 316 6.55 -8.73 -21.84
C ALA A 316 6.44 -7.51 -20.91
N ILE A 317 7.54 -6.78 -20.87
CA ILE A 317 7.59 -5.41 -20.37
C ILE A 317 7.92 -4.46 -21.52
N THR A 318 7.45 -3.23 -21.44
CA THR A 318 7.82 -2.17 -22.38
C THR A 318 8.41 -1.00 -21.60
N ILE A 319 9.59 -0.51 -22.00
CA ILE A 319 10.22 0.67 -21.39
C ILE A 319 10.61 1.62 -22.52
N ALA A 320 10.14 2.87 -22.46
CA ALA A 320 10.39 3.89 -23.48
C ALA A 320 10.10 3.40 -24.92
N GLY A 321 8.99 2.66 -25.08
CA GLY A 321 8.56 2.07 -26.36
C GLY A 321 9.34 0.83 -26.81
N LYS A 322 10.35 0.38 -26.06
CA LYS A 322 11.07 -0.87 -26.33
C LYS A 322 10.40 -2.04 -25.61
N ARG A 323 9.79 -2.94 -26.38
CA ARG A 323 9.23 -4.21 -25.88
C ARG A 323 10.36 -5.21 -25.59
N ILE A 324 10.29 -5.86 -24.44
CA ILE A 324 11.24 -6.85 -23.93
C ILE A 324 10.42 -8.08 -23.54
N VAL A 325 10.59 -9.17 -24.30
CA VAL A 325 9.89 -10.44 -24.03
C VAL A 325 10.59 -11.18 -22.90
N LEU A 326 9.82 -11.56 -21.89
CA LEU A 326 10.28 -12.34 -20.75
C LEU A 326 10.19 -13.84 -21.06
N LYS A 327 11.16 -14.62 -20.59
CA LYS A 327 11.27 -16.07 -20.85
C LYS A 327 11.32 -16.94 -19.63
N ALA A 328 11.76 -16.41 -18.50
CA ALA A 328 11.75 -17.12 -17.24
C ALA A 328 11.60 -16.14 -16.06
N GLY A 329 11.37 -16.71 -14.89
CA GLY A 329 11.13 -15.96 -13.65
C GLY A 329 9.80 -16.32 -13.01
N SER A 330 9.51 -15.63 -11.92
CA SER A 330 8.28 -15.79 -11.15
C SER A 330 7.84 -14.50 -10.49
N MET A 331 6.54 -14.40 -10.25
CA MET A 331 5.98 -13.46 -9.31
C MET A 331 5.51 -14.16 -8.03
N TRP A 332 5.36 -13.34 -7.02
CA TRP A 332 4.66 -13.56 -5.77
C TRP A 332 3.39 -12.72 -5.79
N TYR A 333 2.34 -13.21 -5.17
CA TYR A 333 1.10 -12.48 -4.97
C TYR A 333 0.69 -12.46 -3.51
N ASP A 334 0.31 -11.28 -3.02
CA ASP A 334 -0.35 -11.07 -1.74
C ASP A 334 -1.75 -10.49 -1.92
N HIS A 335 -2.70 -11.03 -1.17
CA HIS A 335 -3.98 -10.39 -0.94
C HIS A 335 -4.19 -10.10 0.54
N GLN A 336 -4.46 -8.84 0.87
CA GLN A 336 -4.61 -8.39 2.25
C GLN A 336 -5.76 -7.42 2.40
N TRP A 337 -6.43 -7.46 3.54
CA TRP A 337 -7.39 -6.43 3.94
C TRP A 337 -7.42 -6.29 5.46
N THR A 338 -7.74 -5.09 5.92
CA THR A 338 -7.44 -4.67 7.30
C THR A 338 -8.59 -3.92 7.97
N GLY A 339 -8.56 -3.93 9.30
CA GLY A 339 -9.38 -3.08 10.16
C GLY A 339 -8.49 -2.30 11.13
N GLY A 340 -8.52 -0.97 11.04
CA GLY A 340 -7.78 -0.09 11.95
C GLY A 340 -6.26 -0.08 11.73
N PHE A 341 -5.81 -0.29 10.50
CA PHE A 341 -4.40 -0.26 10.12
C PHE A 341 -3.88 1.17 9.88
N MET A 342 -4.63 1.97 9.11
CA MET A 342 -4.20 3.31 8.73
C MET A 342 -5.39 4.28 8.62
N PRO A 343 -5.56 5.22 9.58
CA PRO A 343 -4.78 5.34 10.81
C PRO A 343 -5.10 4.21 11.81
N ASP A 344 -4.27 4.10 12.87
CA ASP A 344 -4.48 3.14 13.96
C ASP A 344 -5.89 3.21 14.52
N GLY A 345 -6.61 2.10 14.48
CA GLY A 345 -7.97 1.96 15.01
C GLY A 345 -8.03 1.66 16.51
N ALA A 346 -9.26 1.57 16.99
CA ALA A 346 -9.61 1.15 18.34
C ALA A 346 -10.30 -0.21 18.31
N GLY A 347 -10.01 -1.03 19.32
CA GLY A 347 -10.69 -2.31 19.53
C GLY A 347 -12.17 -2.11 19.85
N GLN A 348 -13.00 -3.11 19.51
CA GLN A 348 -14.44 -3.07 19.73
C GLN A 348 -14.82 -3.07 21.21
N HIS A 349 -14.04 -3.75 22.05
CA HIS A 349 -14.32 -3.84 23.49
C HIS A 349 -13.63 -2.72 24.28
N ALA A 350 -14.33 -2.24 25.32
CA ALA A 350 -13.86 -1.15 26.17
C ALA A 350 -12.55 -1.50 26.90
N VAL A 351 -12.36 -2.77 27.27
CA VAL A 351 -11.17 -3.23 28.00
C VAL A 351 -9.87 -3.07 27.20
N LEU A 352 -9.87 -3.29 25.88
CA LEU A 352 -8.69 -3.04 25.06
C LEU A 352 -8.42 -1.55 24.86
N ARG A 353 -9.47 -0.74 24.70
CA ARG A 353 -9.32 0.72 24.62
C ARG A 353 -8.75 1.29 25.93
N ALA A 354 -9.25 0.81 27.06
CA ALA A 354 -8.71 1.15 28.39
C ALA A 354 -7.23 0.72 28.52
N LEU A 355 -6.88 -0.50 28.09
CA LEU A 355 -5.49 -0.98 28.12
C LEU A 355 -4.56 -0.08 27.30
N LYS A 356 -5.00 0.38 26.12
CA LYS A 356 -4.21 1.27 25.24
C LYS A 356 -3.88 2.62 25.90
N ASN A 357 -4.66 3.07 26.88
CA ASN A 357 -4.40 4.30 27.62
C ASN A 357 -3.37 4.12 28.74
N ILE A 358 -3.09 2.90 29.19
CA ILE A 358 -2.17 2.67 30.31
C ILE A 358 -0.72 2.83 29.82
N PRO A 359 0.07 3.75 30.40
CA PRO A 359 1.49 3.83 30.11
C PRO A 359 2.18 2.53 30.53
N VAL A 360 3.04 1.99 29.67
CA VAL A 360 3.95 0.91 30.07
C VAL A 360 5.01 1.54 30.99
N ALA A 361 5.30 0.88 32.12
CA ALA A 361 6.32 1.35 33.06
C ALA A 361 7.64 1.66 32.32
N ASP A 362 8.28 2.79 32.68
CA ASP A 362 9.48 3.41 32.07
C ASP A 362 9.30 4.33 30.84
N SER A 363 8.08 4.63 30.39
CA SER A 363 7.86 5.63 29.33
C SER A 363 7.43 7.01 29.87
N GLU A 364 8.40 7.87 30.26
CA GLU A 364 8.14 9.32 30.47
C GLU A 364 7.85 10.07 29.17
N LYS A 365 7.96 9.40 28.01
CA LYS A 365 7.72 9.96 26.68
C LYS A 365 6.47 9.33 26.07
N PRO A 366 5.64 10.10 25.34
CA PRO A 366 4.62 9.53 24.48
C PRO A 366 5.27 8.47 23.59
N LYS A 367 4.65 7.30 23.44
CA LYS A 367 5.04 6.32 22.41
C LYS A 367 5.06 7.08 21.08
N GLN A 368 6.24 7.37 20.54
CA GLN A 368 6.30 7.67 19.11
C GLN A 368 5.80 6.41 18.40
N PRO A 369 5.02 6.53 17.31
CA PRO A 369 4.56 5.37 16.57
C PRO A 369 5.78 4.48 16.30
N THR A 370 5.78 3.30 16.92
CA THR A 370 6.82 2.29 16.76
C THR A 370 6.79 1.93 15.28
N GLY A 371 7.78 2.45 14.57
CA GLY A 371 7.61 2.78 13.16
C GLY A 371 7.55 1.54 12.28
N GLY A 372 6.85 1.63 11.16
CA GLY A 372 7.07 0.87 9.92
C GLY A 372 7.31 -0.64 10.01
N TRP A 373 7.63 -1.22 8.87
CA TRP A 373 8.11 -2.58 8.76
C TRP A 373 9.03 -2.69 7.57
N ASP A 374 9.87 -3.73 7.57
CA ASP A 374 10.45 -4.25 6.34
C ASP A 374 9.80 -5.60 6.02
N TRP A 375 9.38 -5.81 4.79
CA TRP A 375 8.83 -7.08 4.31
C TRP A 375 9.69 -7.65 3.18
N PHE A 376 9.75 -8.96 3.12
CA PHE A 376 10.61 -9.69 2.21
C PHE A 376 9.87 -10.83 1.53
N GLU A 377 10.16 -10.98 0.24
CA GLU A 377 9.91 -12.18 -0.53
C GLU A 377 11.24 -12.67 -1.10
N LEU A 378 11.44 -13.99 -1.07
CA LEU A 378 12.70 -14.62 -1.45
C LEU A 378 12.43 -15.87 -2.27
N GLN A 379 13.09 -15.97 -3.42
CA GLN A 379 13.04 -17.07 -4.38
C GLN A 379 14.41 -17.73 -4.42
N PHE A 380 14.53 -18.95 -3.93
CA PHE A 380 15.79 -19.69 -3.93
C PHE A 380 15.82 -20.68 -5.08
N ASN A 381 16.92 -20.64 -5.84
CA ASN A 381 17.17 -21.57 -6.93
C ASN A 381 17.29 -23.01 -6.40
N ALA A 382 16.94 -23.98 -7.25
CA ALA A 382 17.21 -25.38 -7.00
C ALA A 382 18.72 -25.60 -6.79
N ASP A 383 19.05 -26.32 -5.72
CA ASP A 383 20.39 -26.82 -5.43
C ASP A 383 20.29 -28.19 -4.73
N PRO A 384 20.14 -29.27 -5.52
CA PRO A 384 19.97 -30.60 -4.98
C PRO A 384 21.18 -31.08 -4.14
N GLU A 385 22.39 -30.60 -4.43
CA GLU A 385 23.60 -30.95 -3.68
C GLU A 385 23.55 -30.45 -2.24
N HIS A 386 22.77 -29.39 -2.00
CA HIS A 386 22.64 -28.75 -0.69
C HIS A 386 21.21 -28.81 -0.14
N GLY A 387 20.44 -29.82 -0.56
CA GLY A 387 19.13 -30.15 0.03
C GLY A 387 17.98 -29.25 -0.41
N VAL A 388 18.08 -28.60 -1.58
CA VAL A 388 17.00 -27.79 -2.18
C VAL A 388 16.68 -28.39 -3.56
N PRO A 389 15.82 -29.41 -3.66
CA PRO A 389 15.67 -30.19 -4.90
C PRO A 389 15.01 -29.42 -6.04
N CYS A 390 14.18 -28.41 -5.73
CA CYS A 390 13.53 -27.53 -6.68
C CYS A 390 13.59 -26.07 -6.18
N GLU A 391 13.03 -25.16 -6.95
CA GLU A 391 12.85 -23.78 -6.49
C GLU A 391 11.88 -23.73 -5.31
N VAL A 392 12.23 -22.94 -4.30
CA VAL A 392 11.47 -22.78 -3.05
C VAL A 392 11.41 -21.29 -2.70
N GLN A 393 10.42 -20.89 -1.90
CA GLN A 393 10.25 -19.49 -1.53
C GLN A 393 10.18 -19.28 -0.01
N MET A 394 10.51 -18.07 0.41
CA MET A 394 10.27 -17.59 1.76
C MET A 394 9.59 -16.22 1.70
N THR A 395 8.84 -15.94 2.74
CA THR A 395 8.31 -14.60 3.03
C THR A 395 8.45 -14.34 4.51
N PHE A 396 8.85 -13.12 4.88
CA PHE A 396 8.86 -12.72 6.28
C PHE A 396 8.87 -11.20 6.41
N SER A 397 8.47 -10.73 7.59
CA SER A 397 8.49 -9.32 7.94
C SER A 397 9.30 -9.06 9.21
N ALA A 398 9.94 -7.89 9.26
CA ALA A 398 10.48 -7.28 10.47
C ALA A 398 9.55 -6.14 10.89
N LEU A 399 8.72 -6.38 11.90
CA LEU A 399 7.96 -5.32 12.57
C LEU A 399 8.90 -4.59 13.54
N HIS A 400 9.18 -3.31 13.30
CA HIS A 400 10.18 -2.60 14.10
C HIS A 400 9.65 -2.21 15.48
N GLN A 401 10.55 -2.26 16.45
CA GLN A 401 10.24 -1.95 17.85
C GLN A 401 10.75 -0.55 18.21
N GLU A 402 10.43 -0.08 19.41
CA GLU A 402 10.91 1.21 19.91
C GLU A 402 12.45 1.32 19.90
N SER A 403 13.16 0.21 20.09
CA SER A 403 14.62 0.14 20.00
C SER A 403 15.16 0.51 18.61
N ASN A 404 14.34 0.45 17.56
CA ASN A 404 14.70 0.84 16.20
C ASN A 404 14.40 2.31 15.89
N ALA A 405 13.74 3.07 16.78
CA ALA A 405 13.28 4.43 16.52
C ALA A 405 14.39 5.38 16.04
N ALA A 406 15.62 5.21 16.55
CA ALA A 406 16.77 6.04 16.19
C ALA A 406 17.21 5.94 14.72
N PHE A 407 16.76 4.92 13.98
CA PHE A 407 17.10 4.73 12.57
C PHE A 407 16.10 5.37 11.61
N TYR A 408 14.95 5.82 12.11
CA TYR A 408 13.95 6.51 11.30
C TYR A 408 14.35 7.95 11.00
N TRP A 409 13.88 8.43 9.85
CA TRP A 409 13.95 9.84 9.42
C TRP A 409 15.37 10.39 9.32
N GLN A 410 16.36 9.53 9.14
CA GLN A 410 17.76 9.90 9.03
C GLN A 410 18.04 10.53 7.66
N THR A 411 18.42 11.81 7.63
CA THR A 411 18.71 12.56 6.40
C THR A 411 20.15 13.10 6.34
N GLY A 412 20.96 12.76 7.35
CA GLY A 412 22.35 13.23 7.51
C GLY A 412 23.27 12.90 6.32
N THR A 413 24.49 13.44 6.35
CA THR A 413 25.46 13.23 5.27
C THR A 413 26.08 11.83 5.27
N THR A 414 26.05 11.14 6.40
CA THR A 414 26.55 9.77 6.57
C THR A 414 25.38 8.79 6.71
N PRO A 415 25.49 7.56 6.18
CA PRO A 415 24.50 6.52 6.43
C PRO A 415 24.44 6.16 7.92
N PRO A 416 23.29 5.67 8.41
CA PRO A 416 23.20 5.07 9.73
C PRO A 416 24.13 3.86 9.89
N GLY A 417 24.37 3.45 11.14
CA GLY A 417 25.06 2.19 11.44
C GLY A 417 24.18 0.96 11.17
N PRO A 418 24.67 -0.25 11.48
CA PRO A 418 23.86 -1.46 11.40
C PRO A 418 22.64 -1.39 12.32
N MET A 419 21.50 -1.86 11.81
CA MET A 419 20.24 -1.96 12.54
C MET A 419 19.79 -3.42 12.51
N SER A 420 19.34 -3.96 13.64
CA SER A 420 18.81 -5.32 13.70
C SER A 420 17.36 -5.32 14.13
N ALA A 421 16.59 -6.26 13.57
CA ALA A 421 15.22 -6.53 13.95
C ALA A 421 14.96 -8.04 13.91
N GLN A 422 13.98 -8.48 14.69
CA GLN A 422 13.48 -9.85 14.58
C GLN A 422 12.63 -9.97 13.32
N VAL A 423 12.74 -11.10 12.63
CA VAL A 423 11.89 -11.46 11.49
C VAL A 423 11.07 -12.68 11.82
N SER A 424 9.90 -12.75 11.20
CA SER A 424 9.02 -13.90 11.24
C SER A 424 8.22 -14.02 9.96
N GLY A 425 7.89 -15.25 9.58
CA GLY A 425 7.12 -15.53 8.38
C GLY A 425 7.13 -17.01 8.05
N LYS A 426 7.15 -17.35 6.76
CA LYS A 426 6.99 -18.72 6.27
C LYS A 426 8.03 -19.10 5.22
N TYR A 427 8.49 -20.34 5.30
CA TYR A 427 9.20 -21.05 4.25
C TYR A 427 8.23 -22.00 3.54
N ILE A 428 8.20 -21.99 2.21
CA ILE A 428 7.36 -22.85 1.40
C ILE A 428 8.26 -23.91 0.78
N ASP A 429 8.12 -25.16 1.23
CA ASP A 429 8.98 -26.26 0.81
C ASP A 429 8.71 -26.78 -0.62
N ASP A 430 9.37 -27.88 -0.98
CA ASP A 430 9.29 -28.50 -2.30
C ASP A 430 7.97 -29.22 -2.58
N ILE A 431 7.14 -29.45 -1.54
CA ILE A 431 5.80 -30.04 -1.63
C ILE A 431 4.70 -29.05 -1.25
N ASP A 432 5.01 -27.75 -1.28
CA ASP A 432 4.10 -26.62 -1.07
C ASP A 432 3.54 -26.53 0.36
N HIS A 433 4.24 -27.09 1.34
CA HIS A 433 3.90 -26.97 2.75
C HIS A 433 4.53 -25.69 3.33
N PRO A 434 3.73 -24.73 3.85
CA PRO A 434 4.24 -23.59 4.58
C PRO A 434 4.73 -23.99 5.99
N ILE A 435 5.96 -23.60 6.33
CA ILE A 435 6.60 -23.83 7.63
C ILE A 435 6.93 -22.48 8.25
N ASP A 436 6.48 -22.26 9.48
CA ASP A 436 6.78 -21.03 10.21
C ASP A 436 8.27 -20.92 10.52
N ILE A 437 8.83 -19.75 10.23
CA ILE A 437 10.24 -19.42 10.44
C ILE A 437 10.38 -18.11 11.20
N VAL A 438 11.42 -18.05 12.02
CA VAL A 438 11.83 -16.85 12.76
C VAL A 438 13.32 -16.66 12.64
N GLY A 439 13.80 -15.45 12.90
CA GLY A 439 15.21 -15.16 12.89
C GLY A 439 15.51 -13.70 13.15
N THR A 440 16.73 -13.30 12.79
CA THR A 440 17.20 -11.93 12.87
C THR A 440 17.60 -11.41 11.50
N MET A 441 17.09 -10.23 11.17
CA MET A 441 17.59 -9.40 10.08
C MET A 441 18.57 -8.37 10.64
N THR A 442 19.66 -8.13 9.91
CA THR A 442 20.56 -6.99 10.11
C THR A 442 20.66 -6.18 8.82
N VAL A 443 20.30 -4.90 8.88
CA VAL A 443 20.62 -3.92 7.85
C VAL A 443 22.12 -3.69 7.85
N THR A 444 22.74 -3.94 6.71
CA THR A 444 24.20 -3.90 6.49
C THR A 444 24.61 -2.70 5.65
N ASP A 445 23.76 -2.28 4.71
CA ASP A 445 23.99 -1.16 3.83
C ASP A 445 22.76 -0.26 3.79
N TRP A 446 23.00 1.03 3.51
CA TRP A 446 21.97 2.05 3.39
C TRP A 446 22.17 2.81 2.09
N VAL A 447 21.07 3.29 1.51
CA VAL A 447 21.09 4.13 0.32
C VAL A 447 20.20 5.34 0.54
N LYS A 448 20.62 6.46 -0.03
CA LYS A 448 19.92 7.74 0.14
C LYS A 448 18.86 7.89 -0.92
N ASN A 449 17.62 8.15 -0.52
CA ASN A 449 16.56 8.49 -1.44
C ASN A 449 16.82 9.87 -2.06
N THR A 450 17.16 9.89 -3.34
CA THR A 450 17.37 11.11 -4.13
C THR A 450 16.44 11.17 -5.35
N THR A 451 15.48 10.25 -5.44
CA THR A 451 14.62 10.03 -6.60
C THR A 451 13.15 10.14 -6.23
N SER A 452 12.31 10.43 -7.21
CA SER A 452 10.85 10.42 -7.04
C SER A 452 10.20 10.09 -8.37
N PRO A 453 9.08 9.34 -8.40
CA PRO A 453 8.32 9.14 -9.64
C PRO A 453 7.66 10.43 -10.16
N ASN A 454 7.49 11.44 -9.31
CA ASN A 454 7.00 12.76 -9.68
C ASN A 454 7.46 13.79 -8.63
N PRO A 455 8.60 14.46 -8.82
CA PRO A 455 9.20 15.33 -7.80
C PRO A 455 8.36 16.58 -7.47
N ASP A 456 7.47 17.00 -8.37
CA ASP A 456 6.58 18.14 -8.15
C ASP A 456 5.47 17.81 -7.14
N ILE A 457 4.96 16.56 -7.17
CA ILE A 457 3.93 16.08 -6.25
C ILE A 457 4.56 15.43 -5.01
N TYR A 458 5.66 14.72 -5.18
CA TYR A 458 6.35 13.94 -4.16
C TYR A 458 7.84 14.32 -4.13
N PRO A 459 8.24 15.39 -3.43
CA PRO A 459 9.64 15.79 -3.34
C PRO A 459 10.50 14.66 -2.75
N PRO A 460 11.70 14.40 -3.29
CA PRO A 460 12.64 13.46 -2.69
C PRO A 460 12.94 13.83 -1.22
N THR A 461 12.81 12.86 -0.33
CA THR A 461 12.95 13.09 1.11
C THR A 461 14.39 13.15 1.60
N ASN A 462 15.36 12.72 0.79
CA ASN A 462 16.77 12.62 1.17
C ASN A 462 17.01 11.71 2.40
N THR A 463 16.07 10.82 2.67
CA THR A 463 16.16 9.84 3.75
C THR A 463 17.06 8.67 3.39
N TRP A 464 17.86 8.19 4.34
CA TRP A 464 18.54 6.90 4.27
C TRP A 464 17.56 5.77 4.52
N TYR A 465 17.51 4.80 3.62
CA TYR A 465 16.71 3.59 3.80
C TYR A 465 17.59 2.34 3.63
N PRO A 466 17.18 1.20 4.22
CA PRO A 466 17.93 -0.04 4.12
C PRO A 466 18.13 -0.49 2.68
N ALA A 467 19.34 -0.88 2.33
CA ALA A 467 19.73 -1.30 0.98
C ALA A 467 20.58 -2.57 0.99
N GLY A 468 20.73 -3.23 2.12
CA GLY A 468 21.50 -4.46 2.21
C GLY A 468 21.16 -5.15 3.49
N TYR A 469 20.90 -6.44 3.41
CA TYR A 469 20.38 -7.21 4.53
C TYR A 469 21.20 -8.47 4.73
N ARG A 470 21.39 -8.85 5.98
CA ARG A 470 21.89 -10.16 6.38
C ARG A 470 20.84 -10.83 7.24
N PHE A 471 20.54 -12.08 6.91
CA PHE A 471 19.58 -12.89 7.63
C PHE A 471 20.28 -14.03 8.36
N VAL A 472 19.80 -14.32 9.57
CA VAL A 472 20.12 -15.52 10.34
C VAL A 472 18.80 -16.10 10.83
N LEU A 473 18.38 -17.21 10.23
CA LEU A 473 17.15 -17.91 10.56
C LEU A 473 17.42 -19.02 11.57
N GLU A 474 16.47 -19.20 12.49
CA GLU A 474 16.47 -20.29 13.44
C GLU A 474 15.97 -21.58 12.77
N GLN A 475 16.39 -22.73 13.29
CA GLN A 475 15.79 -23.99 12.87
C GLN A 475 14.38 -24.10 13.48
N PRO A 476 13.34 -24.41 12.69
CA PRO A 476 11.98 -24.55 13.22
C PRO A 476 11.92 -25.56 14.36
N VAL A 477 11.21 -25.23 15.44
CA VAL A 477 10.91 -26.19 16.51
C VAL A 477 9.77 -27.09 16.01
N ALA A 478 10.13 -28.17 15.33
CA ALA A 478 9.17 -28.99 14.59
C ALA A 478 8.21 -29.78 15.50
N PRO A 479 6.91 -29.89 15.17
CA PRO A 479 6.17 -31.11 15.43
C PRO A 479 6.75 -32.25 14.57
N ALA A 480 6.52 -33.51 14.93
CA ALA A 480 7.23 -34.70 14.42
C ALA A 480 7.24 -34.96 12.88
N LEU A 481 6.65 -34.08 12.07
CA LEU A 481 6.47 -34.25 10.61
C LEU A 481 7.05 -33.10 9.75
N SER A 482 7.56 -32.01 10.32
CA SER A 482 8.20 -30.94 9.52
C SER A 482 9.68 -31.24 9.26
N LEU A 483 10.10 -31.15 7.99
CA LEU A 483 11.53 -31.24 7.65
C LEU A 483 12.28 -30.00 8.18
N PRO A 484 13.54 -30.14 8.61
CA PRO A 484 14.35 -29.00 9.01
C PRO A 484 14.58 -28.05 7.83
N LEU A 485 14.77 -26.77 8.13
CA LEU A 485 15.14 -25.79 7.12
C LEU A 485 16.50 -26.19 6.51
N PRO A 486 16.66 -26.27 5.17
CA PRO A 486 17.94 -26.60 4.56
C PRO A 486 19.03 -25.65 5.06
N GLN A 487 20.15 -26.21 5.50
CA GLN A 487 21.18 -25.44 6.22
C GLN A 487 21.69 -24.21 5.43
N ARG A 488 21.78 -24.33 4.11
CA ARG A 488 22.15 -23.21 3.22
C ARG A 488 21.21 -22.02 3.30
N LEU A 489 19.94 -22.23 3.62
CA LEU A 489 18.91 -21.20 3.70
C LEU A 489 18.84 -20.54 5.09
N THR A 490 19.71 -20.91 6.03
CA THR A 490 19.71 -20.35 7.39
C THR A 490 20.50 -19.06 7.53
N VAL A 491 21.51 -18.84 6.66
CA VAL A 491 22.34 -17.63 6.70
C VAL A 491 22.63 -17.18 5.28
N PHE A 492 22.15 -15.99 4.93
CA PHE A 492 22.32 -15.41 3.60
C PHE A 492 22.29 -13.89 3.67
N THR A 493 22.66 -13.25 2.57
CA THR A 493 22.56 -11.81 2.39
C THR A 493 21.67 -11.48 1.22
N MET A 494 21.05 -10.32 1.26
CA MET A 494 20.21 -9.80 0.19
C MET A 494 20.65 -8.39 -0.16
N LYS A 495 20.84 -8.13 -1.46
CA LYS A 495 21.28 -6.83 -1.99
C LYS A 495 20.38 -6.38 -3.14
N PRO A 496 20.05 -5.08 -3.25
CA PRO A 496 19.20 -4.55 -4.29
C PRO A 496 19.84 -4.77 -5.65
N LEU A 497 18.99 -4.91 -6.66
CA LEU A 497 19.41 -5.07 -8.04
C LEU A 497 20.16 -3.86 -8.59
N ILE A 498 19.95 -2.68 -8.00
CA ILE A 498 20.57 -1.41 -8.41
C ILE A 498 21.08 -0.65 -7.19
N ALA A 499 22.03 0.25 -7.42
CA ALA A 499 22.64 1.06 -6.36
C ALA A 499 21.80 2.27 -5.92
N SER A 500 20.73 2.61 -6.65
CA SER A 500 19.92 3.80 -6.39
C SER A 500 18.68 3.52 -5.54
N GLY A 501 18.09 4.63 -5.06
CA GLY A 501 16.69 4.77 -4.66
C GLY A 501 15.71 3.85 -5.39
N GLN A 502 14.95 3.03 -4.67
CA GLN A 502 13.79 2.27 -5.18
C GLN A 502 12.50 2.71 -4.46
N THR A 503 12.32 4.02 -4.33
CA THR A 503 11.28 4.61 -3.47
C THR A 503 10.01 4.95 -4.21
N GLY A 504 8.86 4.74 -3.58
CA GLY A 504 7.54 5.14 -4.07
C GLY A 504 6.76 5.94 -3.02
N PHE A 505 5.57 6.38 -3.40
CA PHE A 505 4.67 7.14 -2.53
C PHE A 505 3.23 6.66 -2.72
N PHE A 506 2.48 6.57 -1.62
CA PHE A 506 1.02 6.46 -1.67
C PHE A 506 0.40 7.79 -2.09
N GLY A 507 -0.84 7.76 -2.57
CA GLY A 507 -1.60 8.97 -2.90
C GLY A 507 -1.86 9.87 -1.70
N THR A 508 -1.76 9.31 -0.48
CA THR A 508 -1.74 10.08 0.78
C THR A 508 -0.43 10.83 1.04
N GLY A 509 0.64 10.50 0.33
CA GLY A 509 1.98 11.09 0.51
C GLY A 509 2.93 10.30 1.38
N LEU A 510 2.50 9.19 1.97
CA LEU A 510 3.39 8.28 2.70
C LEU A 510 4.40 7.65 1.74
N GLN A 511 5.68 7.71 2.10
CA GLN A 511 6.75 7.11 1.31
C GLN A 511 6.98 5.64 1.73
N TYR A 512 7.27 4.81 0.74
CA TYR A 512 7.76 3.44 0.91
C TYR A 512 9.01 3.20 0.02
N THR A 513 9.69 2.08 0.24
CA THR A 513 10.79 1.59 -0.59
C THR A 513 10.47 0.18 -1.03
N GLU A 514 10.51 -0.10 -2.32
CA GLU A 514 10.13 -1.40 -2.87
C GLU A 514 10.99 -1.72 -4.10
N GLY A 515 11.65 -2.87 -4.06
CA GLY A 515 12.54 -3.24 -5.15
C GLY A 515 13.07 -4.67 -5.12
N GLY A 516 13.35 -5.18 -6.32
CA GLY A 516 13.95 -6.49 -6.50
C GLY A 516 15.39 -6.54 -6.00
N ALA A 517 15.77 -7.73 -5.52
CA ALA A 517 17.05 -7.99 -4.90
C ALA A 517 17.63 -9.34 -5.33
N VAL A 518 18.92 -9.52 -5.03
CA VAL A 518 19.69 -10.74 -5.29
C VAL A 518 20.14 -11.34 -3.96
N ILE A 519 19.94 -12.64 -3.82
CA ILE A 519 20.29 -13.38 -2.62
C ILE A 519 21.64 -14.06 -2.82
N HIS A 520 22.51 -13.96 -1.82
CA HIS A 520 23.84 -14.57 -1.83
C HIS A 520 24.09 -15.37 -0.56
N ASP A 521 24.83 -16.47 -0.72
CA ASP A 521 25.37 -17.24 0.40
C ASP A 521 26.49 -16.46 1.11
N PRO A 522 27.02 -16.97 2.25
CA PRO A 522 28.14 -16.33 2.94
C PRO A 522 29.46 -16.26 2.14
N ALA A 523 29.61 -17.08 1.10
CA ALA A 523 30.76 -17.05 0.18
C ALA A 523 30.58 -16.05 -0.97
N GLY A 524 29.40 -15.42 -1.09
CA GLY A 524 29.05 -14.49 -2.15
C GLY A 524 28.53 -15.15 -3.42
N VAL A 525 28.22 -16.45 -3.38
CA VAL A 525 27.58 -17.16 -4.49
C VAL A 525 26.09 -16.82 -4.52
N GLU A 526 25.60 -16.48 -5.70
CA GLU A 526 24.18 -16.20 -5.90
C GLU A 526 23.34 -17.46 -5.65
N MET A 527 22.32 -17.33 -4.79
CA MET A 527 21.40 -18.41 -4.43
C MET A 527 19.99 -18.21 -4.98
N GLY A 528 19.66 -17.01 -5.44
CA GLY A 528 18.27 -16.67 -5.75
C GLY A 528 18.00 -15.19 -6.00
N ARG A 529 16.73 -14.86 -6.07
CA ARG A 529 16.19 -13.51 -6.23
C ARG A 529 15.25 -13.19 -5.07
N GLY A 530 14.89 -11.93 -4.89
CA GLY A 530 13.89 -11.55 -3.91
C GLY A 530 13.33 -10.17 -4.17
N PHE A 531 12.57 -9.70 -3.19
CA PHE A 531 11.98 -8.37 -3.16
C PHE A 531 12.04 -7.85 -1.72
N ALA A 532 12.34 -6.56 -1.56
CA ALA A 532 12.37 -5.89 -0.29
C ALA A 532 11.36 -4.74 -0.32
N GLU A 533 10.45 -4.71 0.65
CA GLU A 533 9.62 -3.57 0.98
C GLU A 533 10.11 -2.96 2.31
N GLY A 534 10.06 -1.64 2.43
CA GLY A 534 10.31 -0.92 3.68
C GLY A 534 9.39 0.29 3.81
N THR A 535 8.80 0.49 4.99
CA THR A 535 7.82 1.56 5.21
C THR A 535 8.21 2.50 6.34
N ASN A 536 7.64 3.71 6.32
CA ASN A 536 7.81 4.75 7.33
C ASN A 536 9.25 5.27 7.57
N TRP A 537 10.25 4.79 6.81
CA TRP A 537 11.64 5.24 6.89
C TRP A 537 11.80 6.76 6.78
N ALA A 538 10.96 7.41 5.97
CA ALA A 538 11.01 8.84 5.69
C ALA A 538 9.91 9.65 6.38
N HIS A 539 10.28 10.85 6.84
CA HIS A 539 9.34 11.78 7.45
C HIS A 539 8.50 12.49 6.38
N SER A 540 7.31 11.96 6.10
CA SER A 540 6.49 12.39 4.96
C SER A 540 5.46 13.48 5.30
N ALA A 541 5.50 14.06 6.51
CA ALA A 541 4.47 14.97 7.02
C ALA A 541 4.08 16.13 6.07
N ALA A 542 5.07 16.84 5.51
CA ALA A 542 4.80 17.97 4.63
C ALA A 542 4.07 17.56 3.35
N THR A 543 4.42 16.41 2.78
CA THR A 543 3.76 15.84 1.60
C THR A 543 2.34 15.38 1.95
N VAL A 544 2.17 14.71 3.10
CA VAL A 544 0.86 14.27 3.60
C VAL A 544 -0.09 15.45 3.80
N LEU A 545 0.35 16.50 4.50
CA LEU A 545 -0.46 17.70 4.72
C LEU A 545 -0.87 18.36 3.40
N ARG A 546 0.08 18.52 2.46
CA ARG A 546 -0.21 19.12 1.15
C ARG A 546 -1.21 18.29 0.35
N LEU A 547 -1.07 16.96 0.33
CA LEU A 547 -1.97 16.07 -0.42
C LEU A 547 -3.34 15.93 0.24
N ALA A 548 -3.42 16.21 1.53
CA ALA A 548 -4.67 16.41 2.24
C ALA A 548 -5.24 17.83 2.07
N GLY A 549 -4.68 18.70 1.23
CA GLY A 549 -5.21 20.06 1.03
C GLY A 549 -5.02 21.01 2.22
N LEU A 550 -4.24 20.60 3.22
CA LEU A 550 -3.94 21.40 4.40
C LEU A 550 -2.71 22.29 4.16
N PRO A 551 -2.65 23.49 4.76
CA PRO A 551 -1.42 24.29 4.73
C PRO A 551 -0.29 23.53 5.43
N VAL A 552 0.96 23.69 4.97
CA VAL A 552 2.12 23.06 5.62
C VAL A 552 2.70 24.04 6.65
N ASN A 553 2.37 23.86 7.92
CA ASN A 553 2.86 24.69 9.02
C ASN A 553 2.89 23.90 10.35
N GLU A 554 3.36 24.53 11.43
CA GLU A 554 3.48 23.88 12.73
C GLU A 554 2.14 23.42 13.30
N GLU A 555 1.09 24.24 13.17
CA GLU A 555 -0.28 23.96 13.67
C GLU A 555 -0.85 22.69 13.02
N THR A 556 -0.85 22.63 11.70
CA THR A 556 -1.27 21.43 10.95
C THR A 556 -0.35 20.24 11.15
N GLY A 557 0.95 20.48 11.38
CA GLY A 557 1.91 19.44 11.77
C GLY A 557 1.48 18.69 13.03
N GLN A 558 0.84 19.36 13.99
CA GLN A 558 0.31 18.72 15.20
C GLN A 558 -0.80 17.71 14.92
N LEU A 559 -1.49 17.79 13.78
CA LEU A 559 -2.55 16.85 13.40
C LEU A 559 -2.00 15.44 13.12
N LEU A 560 -0.71 15.31 12.80
CA LEU A 560 -0.05 14.02 12.57
C LEU A 560 0.42 13.36 13.88
N ILE A 561 0.46 14.12 14.98
CA ILE A 561 0.86 13.59 16.27
C ILE A 561 -0.37 12.95 16.92
N PRO A 562 -0.30 11.70 17.41
CA PRO A 562 -1.39 11.09 18.15
C PRO A 562 -1.77 11.92 19.38
N VAL A 563 -3.07 12.09 19.65
CA VAL A 563 -3.54 12.75 20.86
C VAL A 563 -3.29 11.83 22.06
N PRO A 564 -2.46 12.21 23.05
CA PRO A 564 -2.20 11.35 24.20
C PRO A 564 -3.42 11.28 25.13
N PRO A 565 -3.60 10.18 25.89
CA PRO A 565 -4.65 10.09 26.88
C PRO A 565 -4.44 11.12 28.01
N SER A 566 -5.52 11.74 28.47
CA SER A 566 -5.46 12.65 29.62
C SER A 566 -5.19 11.86 30.92
N ARG A 567 -4.65 12.53 31.95
CA ARG A 567 -4.45 11.89 33.25
C ARG A 567 -5.74 11.28 33.82
N ALA A 568 -6.86 11.98 33.68
CA ALA A 568 -8.17 11.48 34.12
C ALA A 568 -8.58 10.21 33.36
N LEU A 569 -8.33 10.16 32.04
CA LEU A 569 -8.60 8.99 31.22
C LEU A 569 -7.73 7.80 31.61
N ILE A 570 -6.45 8.04 31.94
CA ILE A 570 -5.54 7.00 32.45
C ILE A 570 -6.06 6.44 33.78
N GLU A 571 -6.39 7.29 34.75
CA GLU A 571 -6.91 6.89 36.06
C GLU A 571 -8.25 6.13 35.94
N GLN A 572 -9.14 6.58 35.04
CA GLN A 572 -10.39 5.88 34.72
C GLN A 572 -10.13 4.51 34.10
N SER A 573 -9.19 4.41 33.16
CA SER A 573 -8.81 3.15 32.50
C SER A 573 -8.22 2.14 33.49
N GLN A 574 -7.35 2.60 34.39
CA GLN A 574 -6.77 1.76 35.45
C GLN A 574 -7.84 1.27 36.44
N THR A 575 -8.76 2.15 36.83
CA THR A 575 -9.87 1.77 37.73
C THR A 575 -10.77 0.74 37.07
N TYR A 576 -11.16 0.98 35.81
CA TYR A 576 -11.98 0.06 35.03
C TYR A 576 -11.33 -1.32 34.90
N LEU A 577 -10.04 -1.39 34.58
CA LEU A 577 -9.31 -2.65 34.45
C LEU A 577 -8.97 -3.33 35.79
N SER A 578 -9.12 -2.63 36.93
CA SER A 578 -8.94 -3.24 38.26
C SER A 578 -10.15 -4.06 38.70
N GLU A 579 -11.31 -3.85 38.08
CA GLU A 579 -12.50 -4.66 38.32
C GLU A 579 -12.30 -6.04 37.73
N LYS A 580 -12.59 -7.07 38.53
CA LYS A 580 -12.33 -8.47 38.16
C LYS A 580 -12.99 -8.87 36.83
N GLU A 581 -14.23 -8.45 36.60
CA GLU A 581 -14.98 -8.81 35.38
C GLU A 581 -14.30 -8.27 34.11
N ASN A 582 -13.83 -7.01 34.14
CA ASN A 582 -13.13 -6.37 33.02
C ASN A 582 -11.72 -6.97 32.82
N ALA A 583 -11.03 -7.34 33.91
CA ALA A 583 -9.75 -8.02 33.83
C ALA A 583 -9.89 -9.44 33.23
N ASP A 584 -10.93 -10.17 33.62
CA ASP A 584 -11.24 -11.50 33.08
C ASP A 584 -11.63 -11.41 31.58
N GLU A 585 -12.41 -10.40 31.18
CA GLU A 585 -12.74 -10.11 29.77
C GLU A 585 -11.48 -9.79 28.95
N LEU A 586 -10.62 -8.89 29.45
CA LEU A 586 -9.36 -8.56 28.80
C LEU A 586 -8.48 -9.79 28.61
N TYR A 587 -8.35 -10.61 29.66
CA TYR A 587 -7.58 -11.84 29.59
C TYR A 587 -8.12 -12.78 28.51
N GLN A 588 -9.44 -12.93 28.41
CA GLN A 588 -10.06 -13.78 27.40
C GLN A 588 -9.81 -13.26 25.98
N ILE A 589 -9.96 -11.94 25.75
CA ILE A 589 -9.68 -11.32 24.45
C ILE A 589 -8.21 -11.51 24.04
N LEU A 590 -7.27 -11.29 24.97
CA LEU A 590 -5.84 -11.45 24.70
C LEU A 590 -5.47 -12.92 24.47
N LYS A 591 -6.15 -13.85 25.14
CA LYS A 591 -5.95 -15.30 24.96
C LYS A 591 -6.44 -15.79 23.61
N ASP A 592 -7.54 -15.23 23.10
CA ASP A 592 -8.12 -15.62 21.82
C ASP A 592 -7.51 -14.85 20.63
N ALA A 593 -6.73 -13.80 20.91
CA ALA A 593 -6.02 -13.03 19.90
C ALA A 593 -5.06 -13.91 19.10
N LYS A 594 -4.95 -13.60 17.81
CA LYS A 594 -3.98 -14.19 16.89
C LYS A 594 -2.88 -13.16 16.64
N PRO A 595 -1.82 -13.11 17.47
CA PRO A 595 -0.76 -12.12 17.32
C PRO A 595 -0.01 -12.35 15.99
N PRO A 596 0.78 -11.36 15.53
CA PRO A 596 1.76 -11.65 14.50
C PRO A 596 2.67 -12.75 15.05
N GLN A 597 3.01 -13.75 14.24
CA GLN A 597 3.98 -14.74 14.66
C GLN A 597 5.27 -13.98 15.00
N LEU A 598 5.74 -14.01 16.24
CA LEU A 598 6.98 -13.36 16.67
C LEU A 598 7.82 -14.41 17.41
N PRO A 599 9.15 -14.39 17.29
CA PRO A 599 10.00 -15.25 18.11
C PRO A 599 9.77 -14.93 19.60
N ASN A 600 9.39 -15.96 20.37
CA ASN A 600 9.13 -15.95 21.83
C ASN A 600 7.85 -15.23 22.32
N SER A 601 6.68 -15.53 21.74
CA SER A 601 5.38 -15.06 22.28
C SER A 601 4.86 -15.83 23.51
N GLU A 602 5.68 -16.65 24.19
CA GLU A 602 5.29 -17.34 25.45
C GLU A 602 5.36 -16.44 26.70
N LYS A 603 5.27 -15.11 26.59
CA LYS A 603 5.26 -14.21 27.76
C LYS A 603 4.16 -13.16 27.72
#